data_AF-A0A354ERC9-F1
#
_entry.id   AF-A0A354ERC9-F1
#
_cell.length_a   1.000
_cell.length_b   1.000
_cell.length_c   1.000
_cell.angle_alpha   90.00
_cell.angle_beta   90.00
_cell.angle_gamma   90.00
#
_symmetry.space_group_name_H-M   'P 1'
#
loop_
_entity.id
_entity.type
_entity.pdbx_description
1 polymer ?
#
loop_
_entity_poly.entity_id
_entity_poly.type
_entity_poly.pdbx_seq_one_letter_code
_entity_poly.pdbx_strand_id
1 'polypeptide(L)' 'SVEDLWCFNDEGLARTVAAARIPIISAVGHETDTTLIDFVSDRRAPTPTGAAEMATPVLADLRYAV' A
#
# COMPACT_ATOMS: atom_id res chain seq x y z
N SER A 1 9.34 -8.84 13.01
CA SER A 1 10.77 -8.64 12.73
C SER A 1 10.95 -8.44 11.23
N VAL A 2 12.09 -7.94 10.74
CA VAL A 2 12.32 -7.71 9.29
C VAL A 2 12.19 -9.00 8.48
N GLU A 3 12.47 -10.14 9.11
CA GLU A 3 12.31 -11.48 8.55
C GLU A 3 10.86 -11.78 8.17
N ASP A 4 9.89 -11.28 8.97
CA ASP A 4 8.46 -11.43 8.68
C ASP A 4 8.04 -10.63 7.43
N LEU A 5 8.86 -9.64 7.03
CA LEU A 5 8.61 -8.77 5.88
C LEU A 5 9.41 -9.18 4.64
N TRP A 6 10.23 -10.24 4.71
CA TRP A 6 11.18 -10.56 3.65
C TRP A 6 10.52 -10.92 2.32
N CYS A 7 9.32 -11.51 2.36
CA CYS A 7 8.54 -11.81 1.16
C CYS A 7 8.18 -10.56 0.33
N PHE A 8 8.21 -9.38 0.95
CA PHE A 8 7.95 -8.09 0.30
C PHE A 8 9.22 -7.45 -0.28
N ASN A 9 10.38 -8.10 -0.15
CA ASN A 9 11.65 -7.74 -0.78
C ASN A 9 12.02 -8.66 -1.96
N ASP A 10 11.08 -9.43 -2.48
CA ASP A 10 11.30 -10.23 -3.68
C ASP A 10 11.36 -9.35 -4.95
N GLU A 11 12.38 -9.56 -5.78
CA GLU A 11 12.56 -8.79 -7.02
C GLU A 11 11.41 -9.04 -8.03
N GLY A 12 10.95 -10.28 -8.14
CA GLY A 12 9.85 -10.65 -9.03
C GLY A 12 8.55 -9.96 -8.62
N LEU A 13 8.28 -9.91 -7.32
CA LEU A 13 7.16 -9.16 -6.75
C LEU A 13 7.30 -7.67 -7.04
N ALA A 14 8.46 -7.06 -6.80
CA ALA A 14 8.69 -5.64 -7.05
C ALA A 14 8.48 -5.28 -8.54
N ARG A 15 8.98 -6.11 -9.46
CA ARG A 15 8.75 -5.92 -10.92
C ARG A 15 7.29 -6.09 -11.29
N THR A 16 6.57 -7.01 -10.65
CA THR A 16 5.14 -7.22 -10.87
C THR A 16 4.33 -6.02 -10.42
N VAL A 17 4.63 -5.47 -9.23
CA VAL A 17 4.00 -4.27 -8.70
C VAL A 17 4.28 -3.07 -9.61
N ALA A 18 5.54 -2.86 -10.02
CA ALA A 18 5.92 -1.77 -10.92
C ALA A 18 5.26 -1.84 -12.31
N ALA A 19 4.86 -3.04 -12.75
CA ALA A 19 4.17 -3.26 -14.03
C ALA A 19 2.63 -3.20 -13.93
N ALA A 20 2.08 -2.94 -12.74
CA ALA A 20 0.64 -2.92 -12.51
C ALA A 20 -0.05 -1.81 -13.30
N ARG A 21 -1.23 -2.12 -13.85
CA ARG A 21 -2.07 -1.16 -14.59
C ARG A 21 -3.13 -0.50 -13.73
N ILE A 22 -3.31 -0.99 -12.51
CA ILE A 22 -4.18 -0.41 -11.50
C ILE A 22 -3.30 0.22 -10.41
N PRO A 23 -3.70 1.35 -9.80
CA PRO A 23 -2.94 1.93 -8.71
C PRO A 23 -2.80 0.96 -7.53
N ILE A 24 -1.60 0.90 -6.95
CA ILE A 24 -1.27 0.06 -5.80
C ILE A 24 -0.91 0.95 -4.59
N ILE A 25 -1.46 0.57 -3.43
CA ILE A 25 -1.07 1.13 -2.14
C ILE A 25 -0.40 0.01 -1.33
N SER A 26 0.88 0.17 -0.98
CA SER A 26 1.54 -0.76 -0.06
C SER A 26 1.12 -0.48 1.39
N ALA A 27 0.92 -1.53 2.18
CA ALA A 27 0.41 -1.42 3.55
C ALA A 27 0.95 -2.55 4.45
N VAL A 28 2.26 -2.76 4.40
CA VAL A 28 2.92 -4.00 4.85
C VAL A 28 3.36 -3.99 6.32
N GLY A 29 3.76 -2.84 6.87
CA GLY A 29 4.33 -2.81 8.22
C GLY A 29 4.61 -1.41 8.78
N HIS A 30 5.05 -1.40 10.04
CA HIS A 30 5.24 -0.25 10.91
C HIS A 30 6.11 0.84 10.28
N GLU A 31 5.92 2.10 10.70
CA GLU A 31 6.56 3.29 10.11
C GLU A 31 8.06 3.17 9.87
N THR A 32 8.79 2.41 10.73
CA THR A 32 10.24 2.24 10.66
C THR A 32 10.73 1.24 9.62
N ASP A 33 9.90 0.28 9.22
CA ASP A 33 10.30 -0.78 8.30
C ASP A 33 9.86 -0.44 6.88
N THR A 34 10.79 -0.48 5.93
CA THR A 34 10.52 -0.24 4.50
C THR A 34 10.96 -1.46 3.69
N THR A 35 10.18 -1.80 2.68
CA THR A 35 10.40 -2.96 1.79
C THR A 35 10.48 -2.52 0.33
N LEU A 36 10.97 -3.37 -0.56
CA LEU A 36 11.05 -3.03 -1.99
C LEU A 36 9.70 -2.65 -2.58
N ILE A 37 8.62 -3.33 -2.20
CA ILE A 37 7.29 -2.99 -2.72
C ILE A 37 6.81 -1.60 -2.29
N ASP A 38 7.30 -1.06 -1.16
CA ASP A 38 6.96 0.29 -0.74
C ASP A 38 7.54 1.36 -1.69
N PHE A 39 8.68 1.06 -2.33
CA PHE A 39 9.31 1.99 -3.27
C PHE A 39 8.71 1.93 -4.67
N VAL A 40 8.10 0.81 -5.06
CA VAL A 40 7.50 0.63 -6.39
C VAL A 40 5.98 0.81 -6.42
N SER A 41 5.33 0.90 -5.26
CA SER A 41 3.88 1.18 -5.17
C SER A 41 3.60 2.68 -5.38
N ASP A 42 2.41 3.01 -5.90
CA ASP A 42 2.02 4.41 -6.14
C ASP A 42 1.89 5.21 -4.84
N ARG A 43 1.49 4.54 -3.76
CA ARG A 43 1.39 5.09 -2.41
C ARG A 43 1.84 4.07 -1.37
N ARG A 44 2.28 4.57 -0.22
CA ARG A 44 2.54 3.79 0.98
C ARG A 44 1.60 4.22 2.10
N ALA A 45 1.04 3.24 2.80
CA ALA A 45 0.30 3.41 4.05
C ALA A 45 1.02 2.64 5.19
N PRO A 46 0.99 3.16 6.42
CA PRO A 46 1.58 2.46 7.56
C PRO A 46 0.76 1.25 8.02
N THR A 47 -0.53 1.18 7.66
CA THR A 47 -1.43 0.07 8.04
C THR A 47 -2.42 -0.24 6.90
N PRO A 48 -2.96 -1.48 6.85
CA PRO A 48 -4.03 -1.81 5.90
C PRO A 48 -5.27 -0.91 6.04
N THR A 49 -5.61 -0.49 7.26
CA THR A 49 -6.69 0.48 7.50
C THR A 49 -6.40 1.83 6.85
N GLY A 50 -5.18 2.36 7.01
CA GLY A 50 -4.78 3.61 6.37
C GLY A 50 -4.81 3.52 4.83
N ALA A 51 -4.46 2.36 4.26
CA ALA A 51 -4.61 2.15 2.82
C ALA A 51 -6.09 2.14 2.38
N ALA A 52 -6.99 1.53 3.17
CA ALA A 52 -8.41 1.54 2.88
C ALA A 52 -9.01 2.96 2.93
N GLU A 53 -8.60 3.77 3.91
CA GLU A 53 -8.98 5.18 4.03
C GLU A 53 -8.48 6.01 2.85
N MET A 54 -7.29 5.72 2.31
CA MET A 54 -6.79 6.37 1.09
C MET A 54 -7.55 5.95 -0.17
N ALA A 55 -7.96 4.68 -0.25
CA ALA A 55 -8.59 4.11 -1.43
C ALA A 55 -10.09 4.41 -1.55
N THR A 56 -10.73 4.79 -0.45
CA THR A 56 -12.20 4.92 -0.39
C THR A 56 -12.63 6.29 0.13
N PRO A 57 -13.68 6.90 -0.46
CA PRO A 57 -14.26 8.12 0.08
C PRO A 57 -15.01 7.83 1.38
N VAL A 58 -15.10 8.84 2.25
CA VAL A 58 -15.93 8.77 3.46
C VAL A 58 -17.41 8.79 3.06
N LEU A 59 -18.16 7.77 3.48
CA LEU A 59 -19.57 7.61 3.09
C LEU A 59 -20.46 8.81 3.51
N ALA A 60 -20.16 9.44 4.64
CA ALA A 60 -20.89 10.63 5.09
C ALA A 60 -20.73 11.79 4.09
N ASP A 61 -19.51 12.05 3.60
CA ASP A 61 -19.22 13.14 2.67
C ASP A 61 -19.94 12.93 1.32
N LEU A 62 -20.04 11.68 0.86
CA LEU A 62 -20.79 11.34 -0.35
C LEU A 62 -22.29 11.62 -0.23
N ARG A 63 -22.86 11.45 0.97
CA ARG A 63 -24.31 11.62 1.21
C ARG A 63 -24.75 13.09 1.24
N TYR A 64 -23.84 14.00 1.56
CA TYR A 64 -24.11 15.44 1.59
C TYR A 64 -23.75 16.15 0.27
N ALA A 65 -23.17 15.45 -0.68
CA ALA A 65 -22.78 15.98 -2.00
C ALA A 65 -23.92 15.94 -3.04
N VAL A 66 -25.17 15.76 -2.62
CA VAL A 66 -26.37 15.68 -3.48
C VAL A 66 -27.24 16.91 -3.33
#